data_AF-A0A2N6PUW9-F1
#
_entry.id   AF-A0A2N6PUW9-F1
#
_cell.length_a   1.000
_cell.length_b   1.000
_cell.length_c   1.000
_cell.angle_alpha   90.00
_cell.angle_beta   90.00
_cell.angle_gamma   90.00
#
_symmetry.space_group_name_H-M   'P 1'
#
loop_
_entity.id
_entity.type
_entity.pdbx_description
1 polymer ?
#
loop_
_entity_poly.entity_id
_entity_poly.type
_entity_poly.pdbx_seq_one_letter_code
_entity_poly.pdbx_strand_id
1 'polypeptide(L)'
;EKEEKKIRFLQKSDVMKLMAMKMNDKEAELARLMFVFSCFTGLAISDMENLEYKHIQTAADGQMYIRKERQKTKVEFIVPLHPIAETIISHCQKEPERSEVQQTVKEKGDHLVFHRDCSRSVMDAKLSIVGKA
;
A
#
# COMPACT_ATOMS: atom_id res chain seq x y z
N GLU A 1 -17.47 -30.73 18.99
CA GLU A 1 -16.11 -30.41 19.47
C GLU A 1 -15.47 -29.45 18.47
N LYS A 2 -14.97 -28.29 18.91
CA LYS A 2 -14.44 -27.26 18.00
C LYS A 2 -12.94 -27.52 17.84
N GLU A 3 -12.54 -27.99 16.67
CA GLU A 3 -11.14 -28.33 16.37
C GLU A 3 -10.23 -27.09 16.57
N GLU A 4 -9.22 -27.20 17.43
CA GLU A 4 -8.25 -26.12 17.65
C GLU A 4 -7.38 -25.93 16.41
N LYS A 5 -7.72 -24.92 15.60
CA LYS A 5 -6.91 -24.53 14.43
C LYS A 5 -5.69 -23.75 14.90
N LYS A 6 -4.50 -24.32 14.72
CA LYS A 6 -3.21 -23.66 14.99
C LYS A 6 -3.06 -22.39 14.13
N ILE A 7 -2.96 -21.25 14.80
CA ILE A 7 -2.73 -19.95 14.13
C ILE A 7 -1.36 -19.99 13.45
N ARG A 8 -1.32 -19.64 12.17
CA ARG A 8 -0.08 -19.53 11.38
C ARG A 8 0.34 -18.07 11.30
N PHE A 9 1.63 -17.83 11.44
CA PHE A 9 2.23 -16.50 11.36
C PHE A 9 3.14 -16.40 10.15
N LEU A 10 3.15 -15.23 9.53
CA LEU A 10 4.04 -14.92 8.41
C LEU A 10 5.49 -14.97 8.87
N GLN A 11 6.32 -15.79 8.22
CA GLN A 11 7.76 -15.83 8.48
C GLN A 11 8.49 -14.84 7.57
N LYS A 12 9.71 -14.45 7.95
CA LYS A 12 10.58 -13.61 7.09
C LYS A 12 10.80 -14.23 5.70
N SER A 13 10.93 -15.56 5.64
CA SER A 13 11.03 -16.30 4.37
C SER A 13 9.80 -16.13 3.48
N ASP A 14 8.62 -16.00 4.08
CA ASP A 14 7.38 -15.86 3.31
C ASP A 14 7.26 -14.46 2.73
N VAL A 15 7.66 -13.43 3.50
CA VAL A 15 7.78 -12.05 2.98
C VAL A 15 8.78 -12.01 1.82
N MET A 16 9.95 -12.65 1.96
CA MET A 16 10.95 -12.70 0.87
C MET A 16 10.41 -13.39 -0.39
N LYS A 17 9.64 -14.47 -0.25
CA LYS A 17 8.98 -15.12 -1.40
C LYS A 17 7.98 -14.19 -2.07
N LEU A 18 7.15 -13.46 -1.31
CA LEU A 18 6.21 -12.49 -1.85
C LEU A 18 6.92 -11.32 -2.55
N MET A 19 8.06 -10.87 -2.03
CA MET A 19 8.88 -9.84 -2.68
C MET A 19 9.42 -10.28 -4.04
N ALA A 20 9.86 -11.55 -4.16
CA ALA A 20 10.42 -12.11 -5.39
C ALA A 20 9.36 -12.56 -6.41
N MET A 21 8.12 -12.78 -5.96
CA MET A 21 7.00 -13.18 -6.82
C MET A 21 6.60 -12.05 -7.76
N LYS A 22 6.30 -12.39 -9.02
CA LYS A 22 5.70 -11.48 -10.01
C LYS A 22 4.22 -11.80 -10.16
N MET A 23 3.37 -10.78 -10.11
CA MET A 23 1.96 -10.92 -10.44
C MET A 23 1.73 -10.52 -11.90
N ASN A 24 0.90 -11.27 -12.60
CA ASN A 24 0.55 -11.00 -13.99
C ASN A 24 -0.57 -9.96 -14.13
N ASP A 25 -1.39 -9.83 -13.08
CA ASP A 25 -2.49 -8.88 -13.00
C ASP A 25 -2.04 -7.61 -12.25
N LYS A 26 -2.42 -6.44 -12.77
CA LYS A 26 -1.99 -5.15 -12.22
C LYS A 26 -2.51 -4.92 -10.79
N GLU A 27 -3.75 -5.29 -10.53
CA GLU A 27 -4.35 -5.13 -9.19
C GLU A 27 -3.74 -6.11 -8.20
N ALA A 28 -3.45 -7.35 -8.62
CA ALA A 28 -2.71 -8.31 -7.80
C ALA A 28 -1.28 -7.83 -7.50
N GLU A 29 -0.60 -7.23 -8.48
CA GLU A 29 0.74 -6.65 -8.29
C GLU A 29 0.69 -5.47 -7.31
N LEU A 30 -0.28 -4.58 -7.46
CA LEU A 30 -0.51 -3.49 -6.52
C LEU A 30 -0.78 -4.01 -5.10
N ALA A 31 -1.65 -5.01 -4.96
CA ALA A 31 -1.94 -5.64 -3.67
C ALA A 31 -0.68 -6.27 -3.05
N ARG A 32 0.16 -6.92 -3.86
CA ARG A 32 1.45 -7.47 -3.43
C ARG A 32 2.38 -6.35 -2.92
N LEU A 33 2.52 -5.26 -3.67
CA LEU A 33 3.34 -4.11 -3.29
C LEU A 33 2.83 -3.46 -1.99
N MET A 34 1.52 -3.21 -1.88
CA MET A 34 0.89 -2.66 -0.67
C MET A 34 1.11 -3.58 0.54
N PHE A 35 0.99 -4.90 0.35
CA PHE A 35 1.21 -5.86 1.43
C PHE A 35 2.67 -5.85 1.90
N VAL A 36 3.63 -5.91 0.98
CA VAL A 36 5.06 -5.85 1.31
C VAL A 36 5.39 -4.52 1.99
N PHE A 37 4.88 -3.41 1.47
CA PHE A 37 5.05 -2.09 2.07
C PHE A 37 4.52 -2.04 3.51
N SER A 38 3.35 -2.63 3.77
CA SER A 38 2.82 -2.73 5.14
C SER A 38 3.71 -3.54 6.08
N CYS A 39 4.41 -4.57 5.58
CA CYS A 39 5.34 -5.37 6.39
C CYS A 39 6.55 -4.56 6.87
N PHE A 40 6.97 -3.55 6.11
CA PHE A 40 8.12 -2.69 6.43
C PHE A 40 7.76 -1.37 7.10
N THR A 41 6.47 -1.00 7.13
CA THR A 41 6.03 0.30 7.67
C THR A 41 4.96 0.17 8.77
N GLY A 42 4.32 -0.99 8.90
CA GLY A 42 3.24 -1.22 9.86
C GLY A 42 1.97 -0.42 9.59
N LEU A 43 1.80 0.16 8.39
CA LEU A 43 0.61 0.92 8.05
C LEU A 43 -0.60 0.01 7.85
N ALA A 44 -1.74 0.43 8.39
CA ALA A 44 -3.02 -0.17 8.08
C ALA A 44 -3.40 0.10 6.62
N ILE A 45 -4.14 -0.82 6.01
CA ILE A 45 -4.62 -0.68 4.61
C ILE A 45 -5.37 0.65 4.42
N SER A 46 -6.21 1.04 5.37
CA SER A 46 -6.93 2.32 5.34
C SER A 46 -5.99 3.53 5.24
N ASP A 47 -4.88 3.51 5.98
CA ASP A 47 -3.92 4.60 5.95
C ASP A 47 -3.14 4.63 4.62
N MET A 48 -2.81 3.46 4.05
CA MET A 48 -2.13 3.34 2.75
C MET A 48 -3.00 3.79 1.58
N GLU A 49 -4.31 3.51 1.62
CA GLU A 49 -5.26 3.90 0.57
C GLU A 49 -5.33 5.41 0.35
N ASN A 50 -5.11 6.17 1.42
CA ASN A 50 -5.11 7.64 1.39
C ASN A 50 -3.68 8.19 1.60
N LEU A 51 -2.64 7.37 1.35
CA LEU A 51 -1.26 7.81 1.46
C LEU A 51 -0.87 8.52 0.16
N GLU A 52 -0.63 9.81 0.26
CA GLU A 52 -0.13 10.65 -0.83
C GLU A 52 1.37 10.97 -0.67
N TYR A 53 2.03 11.32 -1.78
CA TYR A 53 3.45 11.69 -1.77
C TYR A 53 3.77 12.88 -0.85
N LYS A 54 2.82 13.80 -0.61
CA LYS A 54 3.00 14.94 0.32
C LYS A 54 3.23 14.51 1.78
N HIS A 55 2.81 13.30 2.14
CA HIS A 55 3.05 12.73 3.47
C HIS A 55 4.45 12.14 3.61
N ILE A 56 5.19 11.98 2.50
CA ILE A 56 6.55 11.45 2.49
C ILE A 56 7.50 12.65 2.60
N GLN A 57 8.31 12.66 3.64
CA GLN A 57 9.22 13.75 3.95
C GLN A 57 10.64 13.22 4.15
N THR A 58 11.62 14.10 4.01
CA THR A 58 13.03 13.77 4.22
C THR A 58 13.56 14.62 5.36
N ALA A 59 14.16 13.99 6.36
CA ALA A 59 14.80 14.67 7.47
C ALA A 59 16.14 15.29 7.03
N ALA A 60 16.73 16.15 7.87
CA ALA A 60 17.98 16.84 7.56
C ALA A 60 19.19 15.90 7.36
N ASP A 61 19.13 14.69 7.94
CA ASP A 61 20.13 13.63 7.78
C ASP A 61 19.91 12.77 6.52
N GLY A 62 18.87 13.06 5.73
CA GLY A 62 18.51 12.32 4.52
C GLY A 62 17.57 11.13 4.76
N GLN A 63 17.23 10.80 6.02
CA GLN A 63 16.31 9.71 6.31
C GLN A 63 14.89 10.09 5.88
N MET A 64 14.27 9.27 5.02
CA MET A 64 12.88 9.47 4.64
C MET A 64 11.93 8.94 5.72
N TYR A 65 10.76 9.57 5.86
CA TYR A 65 9.72 9.15 6.79
C TYR A 65 8.32 9.53 6.27
N ILE A 66 7.31 8.81 6.76
CA ILE A 66 5.90 9.13 6.56
C ILE A 66 5.42 9.94 7.75
N ARG A 67 4.78 11.08 7.51
CA ARG A 67 4.03 11.84 8.53
C ARG A 67 2.60 12.06 8.05
N LYS A 68 1.63 11.51 8.78
CA LYS A 68 0.21 11.57 8.40
C LYS A 68 -0.70 11.36 9.62
N GLU A 69 -1.92 11.84 9.55
CA GLU A 69 -2.98 11.51 10.49
C GLU A 69 -3.56 10.10 10.25
N ARG A 70 -3.69 9.29 11.31
CA ARG A 70 -4.38 7.99 11.24
C ARG A 70 -5.84 8.17 10.85
N GLN A 71 -6.31 7.40 9.88
CA GLN A 71 -7.69 7.52 9.41
C GLN A 71 -8.72 7.21 10.51
N LYS A 72 -8.45 6.19 11.34
CA LYS A 72 -9.40 5.71 12.36
C LYS A 72 -9.45 6.58 13.60
N THR A 73 -8.29 6.91 14.16
CA THR A 73 -8.19 7.57 15.47
C THR A 73 -7.94 9.07 15.38
N LYS A 74 -7.62 9.59 14.19
CA LYS A 74 -7.27 11.00 13.97
C LYS A 74 -6.02 11.46 14.73
N VAL A 75 -5.16 10.51 15.11
CA VAL A 75 -3.88 10.78 15.76
C VAL A 75 -2.77 10.78 14.72
N GLU A 76 -1.89 11.77 14.75
CA GLU A 76 -0.71 11.83 13.89
C GLU A 76 0.26 10.68 14.16
N PHE A 77 0.85 10.12 13.11
CA PHE A 77 1.93 9.16 13.20
C PHE A 77 3.12 9.60 12.35
N ILE A 78 4.30 9.21 12.82
CA ILE A 78 5.58 9.38 12.12
C ILE A 78 6.23 8.00 12.01
N VAL A 79 6.54 7.56 10.80
CA VAL A 79 7.16 6.26 10.53
C VAL A 79 8.39 6.46 9.65
N PRO A 80 9.61 6.18 10.15
CA PRO A 80 10.80 6.13 9.32
C PRO A 80 10.66 5.08 8.22
N LEU A 81 11.09 5.41 7.01
CA LEU A 81 11.01 4.50 5.87
C LEU A 81 12.22 3.56 5.83
N HIS A 82 11.93 2.27 5.73
CA HIS A 82 12.94 1.27 5.41
C HIS A 82 13.30 1.35 3.91
N PRO A 83 14.55 1.08 3.48
CA PRO A 83 14.95 1.18 2.06
C PRO A 83 14.07 0.40 1.07
N ILE A 84 13.53 -0.74 1.52
CA ILE A 84 12.56 -1.53 0.73
C ILE A 84 11.26 -0.76 0.51
N ALA A 85 10.75 -0.08 1.53
CA ALA A 85 9.55 0.74 1.43
C ALA A 85 9.78 1.95 0.51
N GLU A 86 10.95 2.59 0.59
CA GLU A 86 11.37 3.67 -0.32
C GLU A 86 11.41 3.20 -1.78
N THR A 87 11.96 1.99 -2.01
CA THR A 87 12.01 1.38 -3.35
C THR A 87 10.61 1.18 -3.92
N ILE A 88 9.65 0.73 -3.09
CA ILE A 88 8.25 0.56 -3.51
C ILE A 88 7.62 1.91 -3.86
N ILE A 89 7.82 2.95 -3.04
CA ILE A 89 7.33 4.30 -3.32
C ILE A 89 7.87 4.80 -4.67
N SER A 90 9.18 4.65 -4.90
CA SER A 90 9.82 5.05 -6.18
C SER A 90 9.29 4.27 -7.37
N HIS A 91 9.00 2.97 -7.20
CA HIS A 91 8.39 2.15 -8.25
C HIS A 91 6.99 2.66 -8.62
N CYS A 92 6.15 2.92 -7.62
CA CYS A 92 4.79 3.42 -7.83
C CYS A 92 4.75 4.81 -8.49
N GLN A 93 5.80 5.61 -8.34
CA GLN A 93 5.89 6.93 -8.99
C GLN A 93 6.16 6.83 -10.51
N LYS A 94 6.79 5.75 -10.98
CA LYS A 94 7.21 5.57 -12.38
C LYS A 94 6.19 4.87 -13.27
N GLU A 95 5.33 4.04 -12.68
CA GLU A 95 4.26 3.32 -13.39
C GLU A 95 3.17 4.20 -14.07
N PRO A 96 2.77 5.40 -13.58
CA PRO A 96 1.70 6.18 -14.22
C PRO A 96 2.05 6.71 -15.63
N GLU A 97 3.30 6.64 -16.06
CA GLU A 97 3.76 7.15 -17.37
C GLU A 97 3.58 6.17 -18.54
N ARG A 98 3.18 4.90 -18.30
CA ARG A 98 3.12 3.85 -19.35
C ARG A 98 1.75 3.56 -19.95
N SER A 99 0.71 4.27 -19.52
CA SER A 99 -0.66 4.15 -20.05
C SER A 99 -1.19 5.52 -20.46
N GLU A 100 -0.84 5.97 -21.67
CA GLU A 100 -1.24 7.28 -22.19
C GLU A 100 -2.75 7.37 -22.49
N VAL A 101 -3.37 8.50 -22.14
CA VAL A 101 -4.13 9.42 -23.04
C VAL A 101 -4.72 10.55 -22.18
N GLN A 102 -4.18 11.76 -22.38
CA GLN A 102 -4.74 13.08 -22.09
C GLN A 102 -5.34 13.33 -20.69
N GLN A 103 -4.59 14.04 -19.83
CA GLN A 103 -5.19 14.81 -18.75
C GLN A 103 -4.89 16.30 -18.93
N THR A 104 -5.93 17.01 -19.39
CA THR A 104 -6.09 18.44 -19.20
C THR A 104 -6.11 18.74 -17.70
N VAL A 105 -5.26 19.70 -17.30
CA VAL A 105 -5.30 20.49 -16.05
C VAL A 105 -5.84 19.75 -14.82
N LYS A 106 -4.97 19.09 -14.04
CA LYS A 106 -5.30 18.78 -12.64
C LYS A 106 -4.20 19.23 -11.70
N GLU A 107 -4.67 19.88 -10.64
CA GLU A 107 -3.96 20.71 -9.70
C GLU A 107 -2.90 19.95 -8.89
N LYS A 108 -1.85 20.68 -8.51
CA LYS A 108 -0.82 20.24 -7.56
C LYS A 108 -1.47 19.91 -6.21
N GLY A 109 -1.61 18.63 -5.87
CA GLY A 109 -2.06 18.27 -4.52
C GLY A 109 -2.11 16.79 -4.20
N ASP A 110 -2.80 16.01 -5.03
CA ASP A 110 -3.37 14.73 -4.55
C ASP A 110 -2.94 13.52 -5.40
N HIS A 111 -1.62 13.28 -5.49
CA HIS A 111 -1.11 12.04 -6.07
C HIS A 111 -0.97 10.98 -4.97
N LEU A 112 -1.90 10.02 -4.96
CA LEU A 112 -1.79 8.82 -4.13
C LEU A 112 -0.52 8.05 -4.50
N VAL A 113 0.17 7.52 -3.48
CA VAL A 113 1.31 6.62 -3.66
C VAL A 113 0.84 5.32 -4.31
N PHE A 114 -0.31 4.79 -3.86
CA PHE A 114 -0.91 3.57 -4.39
C PHE A 114 -2.18 3.90 -5.17
N HIS A 115 -2.05 4.14 -6.47
CA HIS A 115 -3.21 4.35 -7.35
C HIS A 115 -3.93 3.01 -7.59
N ARG A 116 -5.25 2.99 -7.41
CA ARG A 116 -6.10 1.84 -7.74
C ARG A 116 -6.91 2.15 -8.98
N ASP A 117 -7.04 1.18 -9.87
CA ASP A 117 -7.85 1.36 -11.10
C ASP A 117 -9.34 1.12 -10.82
N CYS A 118 -9.68 0.54 -9.66
CA CYS A 118 -11.05 0.31 -9.21
C CYS A 118 -11.35 0.96 -7.86
N SER A 119 -12.48 1.66 -7.77
CA SER A 119 -12.96 2.23 -6.51
C SER A 119 -13.34 1.12 -5.52
N ARG A 120 -13.33 1.47 -4.23
CA ARG A 120 -13.73 0.55 -3.15
C ARG A 120 -15.16 0.02 -3.33
N SER A 121 -16.07 0.88 -3.81
CA SER A 121 -17.46 0.51 -4.11
C SER A 121 -17.58 -0.55 -5.20
N VAL A 122 -16.69 -0.54 -6.20
CA VAL A 122 -16.64 -1.57 -7.24
C VAL A 122 -16.11 -2.89 -6.68
N MET A 123 -15.14 -2.85 -5.76
CA MET A 123 -14.62 -4.04 -5.09
C MET A 123 -15.67 -4.66 -4.17
N ASP A 124 -16.33 -3.88 -3.32
CA ASP A 124 -17.34 -4.36 -2.37
C ASP A 124 -18.54 -5.01 -3.06
N ALA A 125 -18.93 -4.53 -4.25
CA ALA A 125 -19.99 -5.13 -5.04
C ALA A 125 -19.61 -6.50 -5.66
N LYS A 126 -18.31 -6.75 -5.86
CA LYS A 126 -17.79 -7.98 -6.49
C LYS A 126 -17.26 -8.99 -5.46
N LEU A 127 -16.95 -8.54 -4.25
CA LEU A 127 -16.53 -9.39 -3.14
C LEU A 127 -17.75 -10.05 -2.49
N SER A 128 -18.11 -11.24 -2.97
CA SER A 128 -18.99 -12.12 -2.20
C SER A 128 -18.23 -12.66 -0.99
N ILE A 129 -18.80 -12.52 0.21
CA ILE A 129 -18.25 -13.15 1.42
C ILE A 129 -18.38 -14.66 1.24
N VAL A 130 -17.31 -15.33 0.82
CA VAL A 130 -17.22 -16.78 0.86
C VAL A 130 -16.95 -17.18 2.32
N GLY A 131 -18.04 -17.37 3.05
CA GLY A 131 -18.01 -17.77 4.45
C GLY A 131 -19.18 -17.16 5.21
N LYS A 132 -20.33 -17.83 5.19
CA LYS A 132 -21.31 -17.63 6.26
C LYS A 132 -20.65 -18.07 7.58
N ALA A 133 -20.69 -17.19 8.57
CA ALA A 133 -20.37 -17.54 9.95
C ALA A 133 -21.39 -18.56 10.50
#